data_AF-A0A1H4TVL3-F1
#
_entry.id   AF-A0A1H4TVL3-F1
#
_cell.length_a   1.000
_cell.length_b   1.000
_cell.length_c   1.000
_cell.angle_alpha   90.00
_cell.angle_beta   90.00
_cell.angle_gamma   90.00
#
_symmetry.space_group_name_H-M   'P 1'
#
loop_
_entity.id
_entity.type
_entity.pdbx_description
1 polymer ?
#
loop_
_entity_poly.entity_id
_entity_poly.type
_entity_poly.pdbx_seq_one_letter_code
_entity_poly.pdbx_strand_id
1 'polypeptide(L)'
;MTVGSASRRADAETPVPGSTQSLPLVPLTRDRSAGTPTEQGLPRRDVRHFSLVGVVWDDPATELHGRVQVRTRAVATGTWSGWQDVETHNAEHAADPGTAESAAGGVRGATAPLWVGDSDGVQVRVTAEGADPDPGATKPKSEAPEPKPKSEAAEPKPKPKSEAVEPKPKSEAAEPEPKSEAAEPEPKPKSEGAEPKPEPEAVAAKPEPKPEPEEGEEGGDDAAVDGTAVTPLPAGLHLELVDPGDPAQSEPGPRPGSLNPETLGSAETLAASAANAELAPLGATEIPALERAETEREMLALRGSELTEEQQAKPYIGPRPRIVTRRGWGANESWRERQFAYTNKVKAAFVHHTASGGKYWCTQAPSLIRGIYRYHVLSMGWRDIGYNFLVDKCGNIYEGRAGGVAKAVLGAHTRGFNSNSMGIAVLGSYGSTKPTVATVNAISRLTAWKLGLYGANPRGKTYLTSGGGNLFRKGRNVRLNVISGHRDGFSTECPGRLLYAKLVTARASAARLQGR
;
A
#
# COMPACT_ATOMS: atom_id res chain seq x y z
N MET A 1 68.55 -20.44 -6.23
CA MET A 1 67.74 -19.73 -7.24
C MET A 1 66.30 -20.14 -7.05
N THR A 2 65.38 -19.18 -7.02
CA THR A 2 64.02 -19.36 -6.48
C THR A 2 63.06 -19.90 -7.54
N VAL A 3 62.24 -20.90 -7.19
CA VAL A 3 61.19 -21.42 -8.07
C VAL A 3 59.95 -20.54 -7.90
N GLY A 4 59.51 -19.89 -8.98
CA GLY A 4 58.35 -19.00 -8.96
C GLY A 4 57.03 -19.77 -8.95
N SER A 5 56.34 -19.81 -7.81
CA SER A 5 54.97 -20.31 -7.73
C SER A 5 53.99 -19.23 -8.21
N ALA A 6 53.33 -19.47 -9.34
CA ALA A 6 52.25 -18.61 -9.82
C ALA A 6 51.02 -18.75 -8.91
N SER A 7 50.75 -17.73 -8.10
CA SER A 7 49.55 -17.68 -7.27
C SER A 7 48.31 -17.62 -8.17
N ARG A 8 47.44 -18.63 -8.07
CA ARG A 8 46.14 -18.61 -8.75
C ARG A 8 45.35 -17.43 -8.19
N ARG A 9 44.94 -16.50 -9.06
CA ARG A 9 43.84 -15.59 -8.71
C ARG A 9 42.64 -16.47 -8.39
N ALA A 10 42.03 -16.28 -7.24
CA ALA A 10 40.73 -16.86 -6.97
C ALA A 10 39.76 -16.36 -8.02
N ASP A 11 39.03 -17.26 -8.67
CA ASP A 11 37.99 -16.92 -9.62
C ASP A 11 36.97 -16.02 -8.92
N ALA A 12 36.81 -14.79 -9.42
CA ALA A 12 35.75 -13.92 -8.98
C ALA A 12 34.44 -14.51 -9.52
N GLU A 13 33.67 -15.16 -8.63
CA GLU A 13 32.32 -15.62 -8.94
C GLU A 13 31.55 -14.51 -9.66
N THR A 14 31.03 -14.84 -10.85
CA THR A 14 30.24 -13.90 -11.64
C THR A 14 28.99 -13.54 -10.81
N PRO A 15 28.75 -12.27 -10.45
CA PRO A 15 27.69 -11.93 -9.51
C PRO A 15 26.31 -12.41 -10.00
N VAL A 16 25.61 -13.15 -9.15
CA VAL A 16 24.23 -13.60 -9.41
C VAL A 16 23.33 -12.36 -9.65
N PRO A 17 22.47 -12.34 -10.68
CA PRO A 17 21.64 -11.18 -10.98
C PRO A 17 20.66 -10.85 -9.84
N GLY A 18 20.91 -9.71 -9.18
CA GLY A 18 20.19 -9.30 -7.97
C GLY A 18 20.59 -10.13 -6.74
N SER A 19 20.84 -9.45 -5.62
CA SER A 19 21.34 -10.08 -4.40
C SER A 19 20.65 -9.53 -3.15
N THR A 20 20.68 -10.30 -2.07
CA THR A 20 20.34 -9.83 -0.73
C THR A 20 21.58 -9.97 0.13
N GLN A 21 21.99 -8.93 0.84
CA GLN A 21 23.03 -8.98 1.86
C GLN A 21 22.39 -8.68 3.22
N SER A 22 22.23 -9.73 4.03
CA SER A 22 21.78 -9.62 5.42
C SER A 22 22.97 -9.34 6.33
N LEU A 23 22.85 -8.34 7.21
CA LEU A 23 23.90 -7.93 8.14
C LEU A 23 23.32 -7.82 9.56
N PRO A 24 23.78 -8.60 10.55
CA PRO A 24 23.26 -8.54 11.91
C PRO A 24 23.54 -7.17 12.54
N LEU A 25 22.53 -6.55 13.13
CA LEU A 25 22.69 -5.34 13.93
C LEU A 25 23.31 -5.70 15.28
N VAL A 26 24.20 -4.84 15.76
CA VAL A 26 24.89 -5.02 17.05
C VAL A 26 24.73 -3.77 17.90
N PRO A 27 24.82 -3.86 19.24
CA PRO A 27 24.83 -2.68 20.11
C PRO A 27 25.85 -1.64 19.65
N LEU A 28 25.40 -0.40 19.44
CA LEU A 28 26.28 0.71 19.04
C LEU A 28 26.99 1.33 20.25
N THR A 29 26.33 1.34 21.40
CA THR A 29 26.92 1.73 22.69
C THR A 29 27.49 0.50 23.40
N ARG A 30 28.60 0.70 24.12
CA ARG A 30 29.21 -0.30 25.02
C ARG A 30 29.07 0.14 26.48
N ASP A 31 27.87 0.52 26.89
CA ASP A 31 27.63 0.72 28.32
C ASP A 31 27.77 -0.63 29.03
N ARG A 32 28.66 -0.65 30.04
CA ARG A 32 28.92 -1.85 30.85
C ARG A 32 27.87 -2.07 31.96
N SER A 33 26.84 -1.22 31.98
CA SER A 33 25.61 -1.42 32.73
C SER A 33 24.90 -2.67 32.19
N ALA A 34 24.43 -3.56 33.07
CA ALA A 34 23.80 -4.83 32.68
C ALA A 34 22.34 -4.68 32.18
N GLY A 35 22.09 -3.68 31.31
CA GLY A 35 20.78 -3.39 30.72
C GLY A 35 20.68 -3.81 29.26
N THR A 36 19.44 -3.93 28.77
CA THR A 36 19.15 -4.22 27.35
C THR A 36 19.70 -3.10 26.45
N PRO A 37 20.40 -3.42 25.34
CA PRO A 37 20.90 -2.41 24.42
C PRO A 37 19.79 -1.52 23.83
N THR A 38 19.84 -0.24 24.16
CA THR A 38 18.86 0.76 23.73
C THR A 38 19.10 1.30 22.32
N GLU A 39 20.32 1.15 21.79
CA GLU A 39 20.67 1.44 20.39
C GLU A 39 21.44 0.27 19.76
N GLN A 40 20.92 -0.26 18.65
CA GLN A 40 21.57 -1.27 17.82
C GLN A 40 21.75 -0.76 16.39
N GLY A 41 22.75 -1.25 15.66
CA GLY A 41 22.97 -0.79 14.29
C GLY A 41 24.29 -1.25 13.69
N LEU A 42 24.73 -0.53 12.66
CA LEU A 42 26.02 -0.71 12.00
C LEU A 42 26.71 0.65 11.84
N PRO A 43 27.99 0.80 12.20
CA PRO A 43 28.80 1.96 11.82
C PRO A 43 29.00 1.99 10.29
N ARG A 44 29.42 3.15 9.76
CA ARG A 44 29.72 3.33 8.33
C ARG A 44 30.63 2.22 7.83
N ARG A 45 30.19 1.54 6.77
CA ARG A 45 30.94 0.46 6.11
C ARG A 45 30.67 0.46 4.61
N ASP A 46 31.65 -0.01 3.86
CA ASP A 46 31.48 -0.44 2.47
C ASP A 46 30.72 -1.77 2.43
N VAL A 47 29.88 -1.95 1.42
CA VAL A 47 29.03 -3.14 1.21
C VAL A 47 28.97 -3.47 -0.28
N ARG A 48 28.32 -4.59 -0.64
CA ARG A 48 28.00 -4.84 -2.05
C ARG A 48 26.97 -3.83 -2.53
N HIS A 49 26.88 -3.66 -3.85
CA HIS A 49 25.86 -2.81 -4.47
C HIS A 49 24.44 -3.17 -3.98
N PHE A 50 23.62 -2.15 -3.73
CA PHE A 50 22.20 -2.27 -3.39
C PHE A 50 21.45 -0.99 -3.78
N SER A 51 20.13 -1.10 -3.99
CA SER A 51 19.27 0.06 -4.30
C SER A 51 18.09 0.21 -3.33
N LEU A 52 17.84 -0.80 -2.49
CA LEU A 52 16.75 -0.86 -1.50
C LEU A 52 17.27 -1.40 -0.16
N VAL A 53 16.72 -0.89 0.95
CA VAL A 53 17.11 -1.28 2.31
C VAL A 53 15.87 -1.47 3.21
N GLY A 54 15.94 -2.43 4.12
CA GLY A 54 14.98 -2.61 5.21
C GLY A 54 15.64 -3.26 6.42
N VAL A 55 14.94 -3.29 7.55
CA VAL A 55 15.38 -4.01 8.76
C VAL A 55 14.36 -5.09 9.09
N VAL A 56 14.82 -6.30 9.37
CA VAL A 56 13.99 -7.46 9.74
C VAL A 56 14.36 -8.01 11.11
N TRP A 57 13.45 -8.76 11.73
CA TRP A 57 13.65 -9.43 13.02
C TRP A 57 12.90 -10.77 13.09
N ASP A 58 13.29 -11.63 14.03
CA ASP A 58 12.92 -13.05 14.00
C ASP A 58 11.42 -13.31 14.18
N ASP A 59 10.76 -12.65 15.15
CA ASP A 59 9.35 -12.85 15.43
C ASP A 59 8.43 -11.82 14.73
N PRO A 60 7.61 -12.21 13.74
CA PRO A 60 6.65 -11.31 13.08
C PRO A 60 5.46 -10.89 13.96
N ALA A 61 5.28 -11.48 15.14
CA ALA A 61 4.28 -11.04 16.12
C ALA A 61 4.78 -9.90 17.03
N THR A 62 6.09 -9.72 17.17
CA THR A 62 6.71 -8.63 17.94
C THR A 62 6.71 -7.33 17.11
N GLU A 63 6.21 -6.23 17.68
CA GLU A 63 6.29 -4.89 17.06
C GLU A 63 7.61 -4.18 17.46
N LEU A 64 8.18 -3.39 16.53
CA LEU A 64 9.38 -2.59 16.78
C LEU A 64 8.98 -1.20 17.32
N HIS A 65 9.03 -1.04 18.64
CA HIS A 65 8.81 0.24 19.32
C HIS A 65 10.10 1.06 19.36
N GLY A 66 10.26 1.97 18.39
CA GLY A 66 11.46 2.79 18.27
C GLY A 66 11.60 3.44 16.91
N ARG A 67 12.77 4.03 16.67
CA ARG A 67 13.13 4.74 15.44
C ARG A 67 14.25 4.00 14.69
N VAL A 68 14.00 3.62 13.45
CA VAL A 68 15.02 3.10 12.53
C VAL A 68 15.48 4.24 11.62
N GLN A 69 16.79 4.49 11.55
CA GLN A 69 17.37 5.49 10.66
C GLN A 69 18.53 4.93 9.85
N VAL A 70 18.57 5.26 8.56
CA VAL A 70 19.62 4.83 7.63
C VAL A 70 20.22 6.02 6.89
N ARG A 71 21.51 5.92 6.55
CA ARG A 71 22.13 6.76 5.52
C ARG A 71 23.01 5.90 4.62
N THR A 72 23.06 6.24 3.33
CA THR A 72 23.79 5.47 2.33
C THR A 72 24.79 6.34 1.57
N ARG A 73 25.79 5.71 0.97
CA ARG A 73 26.70 6.33 0.00
C ARG A 73 26.22 5.99 -1.40
N ALA A 74 26.00 7.00 -2.24
CA ALA A 74 25.62 6.81 -3.63
C ALA A 74 26.84 6.47 -4.49
N VAL A 75 26.76 5.41 -5.31
CA VAL A 75 27.87 4.92 -6.14
C VAL A 75 28.37 6.00 -7.11
N ALA A 76 27.43 6.70 -7.76
CA ALA A 76 27.75 7.67 -8.81
C ALA A 76 28.50 8.93 -8.32
N THR A 77 28.50 9.22 -7.02
CA THR A 77 29.09 10.46 -6.47
C THR A 77 30.00 10.26 -5.26
N GLY A 78 30.06 9.05 -4.69
CA GLY A 78 30.74 8.78 -3.42
C GLY A 78 30.18 9.56 -2.21
N THR A 79 29.06 10.26 -2.38
CA THR A 79 28.51 11.17 -1.35
C THR A 79 27.54 10.42 -0.44
N TRP A 80 27.66 10.66 0.87
CA TRP A 80 26.73 10.15 1.88
C TRP A 80 25.45 10.99 1.95
N SER A 81 24.30 10.33 2.06
CA SER A 81 23.04 10.99 2.38
C SER A 81 23.04 11.55 3.81
N GLY A 82 22.10 12.47 4.08
CA GLY A 82 21.61 12.68 5.44
C GLY A 82 20.93 11.43 6.00
N TRP A 83 20.65 11.41 7.30
CA TRP A 83 19.82 10.37 7.90
C TRP A 83 18.41 10.43 7.35
N GLN A 84 17.82 9.26 7.09
CA GLN A 84 16.46 9.06 6.65
C GLN A 84 15.79 8.08 7.60
N ASP A 85 14.61 8.43 8.14
CA ASP A 85 13.79 7.51 8.90
C ASP A 85 13.27 6.39 7.98
N VAL A 86 13.17 5.17 8.49
CA VAL A 86 12.54 4.01 7.85
C VAL A 86 11.27 3.68 8.62
N GLU A 87 10.14 3.52 7.93
CA GLU A 87 8.83 3.26 8.55
C GLU A 87 8.84 1.91 9.27
N THR A 88 8.66 1.93 10.60
CA THR A 88 8.78 0.75 11.48
C THR A 88 7.47 -0.04 11.58
N HIS A 89 6.34 0.60 11.30
CA HIS A 89 5.07 -0.07 11.13
C HIS A 89 5.02 -0.72 9.73
N ASN A 90 5.21 -2.04 9.69
CA ASN A 90 4.92 -2.88 8.52
C ASN A 90 4.07 -4.13 8.87
N ALA A 91 3.80 -4.39 10.16
CA ALA A 91 3.03 -5.55 10.63
C ALA A 91 1.54 -5.50 10.22
N GLU A 92 1.08 -4.36 9.69
CA GLU A 92 -0.20 -4.17 9.01
C GLU A 92 -0.25 -4.82 7.62
N HIS A 93 0.91 -4.92 6.96
CA HIS A 93 1.08 -5.61 5.70
C HIS A 93 1.50 -7.03 6.07
N ALA A 94 0.53 -7.93 6.18
CA ALA A 94 0.78 -9.34 6.49
C ALA A 94 -0.42 -10.19 6.07
N ALA A 95 -0.24 -11.51 6.06
CA ALA A 95 -1.33 -12.47 5.91
C ALA A 95 -2.31 -12.41 7.10
N ASP A 96 -3.57 -12.78 6.86
CA ASP A 96 -4.60 -12.78 7.91
C ASP A 96 -4.29 -13.84 9.00
N PRO A 97 -4.47 -13.55 10.30
CA PRO A 97 -4.14 -14.48 11.39
C PRO A 97 -4.87 -15.83 11.32
N GLY A 98 -4.10 -16.93 11.29
CA GLY A 98 -4.60 -18.29 11.18
C GLY A 98 -4.80 -18.77 9.74
N THR A 99 -4.27 -18.05 8.75
CA THR A 99 -4.10 -18.56 7.37
C THR A 99 -2.85 -19.41 7.26
N ALA A 100 -2.80 -20.31 6.27
CA ALA A 100 -1.62 -21.11 5.96
C ALA A 100 -0.38 -20.25 5.60
N GLU A 101 -0.59 -19.02 5.12
CA GLU A 101 0.50 -18.06 4.91
C GLU A 101 1.03 -17.50 6.23
N SER A 102 0.15 -17.12 7.17
CA SER A 102 0.58 -16.67 8.51
C SER A 102 1.23 -17.77 9.38
N ALA A 103 1.03 -19.04 9.02
CA ALA A 103 1.58 -20.20 9.72
C ALA A 103 2.80 -20.82 8.99
N ALA A 104 3.28 -20.21 7.90
CA ALA A 104 4.48 -20.67 7.22
C ALA A 104 5.71 -20.34 8.08
N GLY A 105 6.58 -21.34 8.31
CA GLY A 105 7.85 -21.12 9.01
C GLY A 105 8.76 -20.18 8.22
N GLY A 106 9.49 -19.30 8.91
CA GLY A 106 10.44 -18.36 8.29
C GLY A 106 9.87 -16.98 7.93
N VAL A 107 8.58 -16.71 8.21
CA VAL A 107 8.05 -15.34 8.15
C VAL A 107 8.72 -14.49 9.24
N ARG A 108 9.17 -13.29 8.89
CA ARG A 108 9.88 -12.35 9.79
C ARG A 108 9.12 -11.05 9.97
N GLY A 109 9.33 -10.40 11.11
CA GLY A 109 8.95 -9.00 11.30
C GLY A 109 9.88 -8.09 10.50
N ALA A 110 9.40 -6.90 10.11
CA ALA A 110 10.14 -6.03 9.19
C ALA A 110 9.73 -4.56 9.30
N THR A 111 10.61 -3.66 8.87
CA THR A 111 10.25 -2.29 8.47
C THR A 111 9.69 -2.29 7.04
N ALA A 112 9.03 -1.21 6.62
CA ALA A 112 8.78 -0.98 5.21
C ALA A 112 10.11 -0.83 4.44
N PRO A 113 10.18 -1.22 3.15
CA PRO A 113 11.40 -1.11 2.36
C PRO A 113 11.63 0.32 1.84
N LEU A 114 12.80 0.89 2.11
CA LEU A 114 13.22 2.21 1.61
C LEU A 114 14.04 2.08 0.32
N TRP A 115 13.64 2.79 -0.75
CA TRP A 115 14.47 2.95 -1.95
C TRP A 115 15.49 4.06 -1.73
N VAL A 116 16.76 3.69 -1.85
CA VAL A 116 17.91 4.61 -1.66
C VAL A 116 18.58 4.97 -2.98
N GLY A 117 18.29 4.23 -4.06
CA GLY A 117 19.05 4.30 -5.31
C GLY A 117 20.44 3.69 -5.16
N ASP A 118 21.16 3.61 -6.28
CA ASP A 118 22.38 2.80 -6.40
C ASP A 118 23.46 3.22 -5.38
N SER A 119 23.68 2.34 -4.41
CA SER A 119 24.45 2.57 -3.20
C SER A 119 25.47 1.45 -2.95
N ASP A 120 26.62 1.80 -2.35
CA ASP A 120 27.73 0.88 -2.01
C ASP A 120 28.29 1.06 -0.59
N GLY A 121 27.72 1.99 0.18
CA GLY A 121 28.05 2.22 1.58
C GLY A 121 26.80 2.42 2.41
N VAL A 122 26.80 1.94 3.65
CA VAL A 122 25.65 2.05 4.56
C VAL A 122 26.06 2.36 6.00
N GLN A 123 25.18 3.07 6.70
CA GLN A 123 25.14 3.16 8.15
C GLN A 123 23.67 3.10 8.60
N VAL A 124 23.38 2.33 9.64
CA VAL A 124 22.03 2.22 10.22
C VAL A 124 22.11 2.33 11.75
N ARG A 125 21.07 2.91 12.35
CA ARG A 125 20.79 2.82 13.78
C ARG A 125 19.32 2.53 14.02
N VAL A 126 19.05 1.83 15.12
CA VAL A 126 17.74 1.45 15.62
C VAL A 126 17.75 1.83 17.09
N THR A 127 16.97 2.84 17.46
CA THR A 127 16.90 3.40 18.81
C THR A 127 15.55 3.02 19.42
N ALA A 128 15.57 2.41 20.61
CA ALA A 128 14.38 2.04 21.36
C ALA A 128 13.55 3.27 21.78
N GLU A 129 12.23 3.12 21.83
CA GLU A 129 11.35 4.14 22.42
C GLU A 129 11.64 4.31 23.92
N GLY A 130 11.74 5.55 24.38
CA GLY A 130 12.13 5.91 25.76
C GLY A 130 13.65 6.05 25.98
N ALA A 131 14.50 5.80 24.97
CA ALA A 131 15.95 5.90 25.09
C ALA A 131 16.56 7.27 24.71
N ASP A 132 15.76 8.24 24.28
CA ASP A 132 16.25 9.59 23.91
C ASP A 132 16.57 10.43 25.17
N PRO A 133 17.82 10.91 25.35
CA PRO A 133 18.18 11.81 26.44
C PRO A 133 17.85 13.27 26.07
N ASP A 134 16.55 13.62 26.02
CA ASP A 134 16.11 15.01 25.86
C ASP A 134 14.99 15.40 26.87
N PRO A 135 15.31 16.19 27.91
CA PRO A 135 14.31 16.74 28.83
C PRO A 135 13.50 17.93 28.22
N GLY A 136 13.74 18.30 26.96
CA GLY A 136 13.08 19.41 26.26
C GLY A 136 11.93 19.04 25.32
N ALA A 137 11.76 17.77 24.95
CA ALA A 137 10.80 17.33 23.95
C ALA A 137 9.34 17.30 24.47
N THR A 138 8.72 18.47 24.62
CA THR A 138 7.27 18.57 24.79
C THR A 138 6.54 17.95 23.59
N LYS A 139 5.56 17.07 23.87
CA LYS A 139 4.60 16.56 22.87
C LYS A 139 4.10 17.75 22.03
N PRO A 140 4.04 17.64 20.68
CA PRO A 140 3.51 18.72 19.84
C PRO A 140 2.04 18.95 20.21
N LYS A 141 1.79 20.00 21.00
CA LYS A 141 0.44 20.52 21.21
C LYS A 141 -0.11 20.93 19.85
N SER A 142 -1.37 20.60 19.61
CA SER A 142 -2.13 21.14 18.49
C SER A 142 -2.14 22.67 18.58
N GLU A 143 -1.31 23.33 17.76
CA GLU A 143 -1.23 24.78 17.72
C GLU A 143 -2.52 25.33 17.09
N ALA A 144 -3.24 26.13 17.86
CA ALA A 144 -4.43 26.82 17.39
C ALA A 144 -4.02 27.92 16.38
N PRO A 145 -4.86 28.25 15.39
CA PRO A 145 -4.48 29.22 14.36
C PRO A 145 -4.37 30.63 14.94
N GLU A 146 -3.20 31.25 14.79
CA GLU A 146 -3.00 32.68 15.08
C GLU A 146 -3.90 33.58 14.20
N PRO A 147 -4.28 34.78 14.70
CA PRO A 147 -5.29 35.60 14.07
C PRO A 147 -4.77 36.33 12.82
N LYS A 148 -5.67 36.51 11.84
CA LYS A 148 -5.40 37.27 10.61
C LYS A 148 -5.07 38.74 10.94
N PRO A 149 -4.01 39.34 10.36
CA PRO A 149 -3.83 40.78 10.39
C PRO A 149 -4.93 41.46 9.54
N LYS A 150 -5.43 42.60 10.03
CA LYS A 150 -6.36 43.47 9.29
C LYS A 150 -5.59 44.32 8.27
N SER A 151 -6.32 44.72 7.23
CA SER A 151 -5.85 45.55 6.11
C SER A 151 -5.64 47.02 6.48
N GLU A 152 -4.66 47.68 5.86
CA GLU A 152 -4.78 49.12 5.56
C GLU A 152 -3.97 49.57 4.31
N ALA A 153 -4.56 50.54 3.60
CA ALA A 153 -4.01 51.47 2.58
C ALA A 153 -3.38 50.97 1.25
N ALA A 154 -3.70 51.71 0.18
CA ALA A 154 -3.12 51.62 -1.18
C ALA A 154 -1.91 52.58 -1.33
N GLU A 155 -1.15 52.75 -2.43
CA GLU A 155 -1.40 52.83 -3.88
C GLU A 155 0.00 52.83 -4.61
N PRO A 156 0.17 53.04 -5.94
CA PRO A 156 -0.66 52.72 -7.11
C PRO A 156 0.08 51.83 -8.16
N LYS A 157 -0.61 51.41 -9.23
CA LYS A 157 -0.03 50.62 -10.34
C LYS A 157 0.45 51.49 -11.53
N PRO A 158 1.51 51.10 -12.27
CA PRO A 158 1.81 51.69 -13.57
C PRO A 158 0.87 51.19 -14.68
N LYS A 159 0.58 52.05 -15.66
CA LYS A 159 -0.36 51.83 -16.78
C LYS A 159 0.29 51.09 -17.96
N PRO A 160 -0.45 50.25 -18.72
CA PRO A 160 -0.16 50.01 -20.13
C PRO A 160 -0.73 51.15 -21.00
N LYS A 161 -0.14 51.37 -22.20
CA LYS A 161 -0.65 52.33 -23.20
C LYS A 161 -1.53 51.65 -24.26
N SER A 162 -2.49 52.40 -24.77
CA SER A 162 -3.30 52.17 -25.99
C SER A 162 -2.46 52.44 -27.26
N GLU A 163 -2.87 52.31 -28.54
CA GLU A 163 -4.15 52.23 -29.30
C GLU A 163 -3.99 51.19 -30.45
N ALA A 164 -4.85 50.91 -31.45
CA ALA A 164 -6.01 51.58 -32.06
C ALA A 164 -6.97 50.55 -32.73
N VAL A 165 -8.30 50.64 -32.61
CA VAL A 165 -9.32 51.27 -33.51
C VAL A 165 -9.92 50.34 -34.61
N GLU A 166 -11.26 50.37 -34.67
CA GLU A 166 -12.22 49.57 -35.47
C GLU A 166 -12.43 50.14 -36.92
N PRO A 167 -13.20 49.53 -37.86
CA PRO A 167 -14.67 49.31 -37.72
C PRO A 167 -15.35 48.06 -38.34
N LYS A 168 -16.48 47.72 -37.70
CA LYS A 168 -17.73 46.98 -38.10
C LYS A 168 -18.27 47.24 -39.53
N PRO A 169 -19.24 46.45 -40.11
CA PRO A 169 -20.61 46.14 -39.53
C PRO A 169 -21.24 44.76 -39.97
N LYS A 170 -22.50 44.33 -39.72
CA LYS A 170 -23.64 44.64 -38.78
C LYS A 170 -24.63 43.43 -38.73
N SER A 171 -25.19 43.07 -37.56
CA SER A 171 -26.64 42.74 -37.29
C SER A 171 -26.78 41.93 -35.97
N GLU A 172 -27.53 42.30 -34.92
CA GLU A 172 -29.01 42.43 -34.75
C GLU A 172 -29.79 41.12 -34.98
N ALA A 173 -30.75 40.68 -34.14
CA ALA A 173 -31.17 41.11 -32.78
C ALA A 173 -32.02 40.03 -32.06
N ALA A 174 -31.95 40.03 -30.72
CA ALA A 174 -33.02 39.95 -29.69
C ALA A 174 -34.09 38.82 -29.59
N GLU A 175 -34.31 38.48 -28.31
CA GLU A 175 -35.32 37.65 -27.59
C GLU A 175 -36.80 38.19 -27.64
N PRO A 176 -37.86 37.59 -27.02
CA PRO A 176 -37.89 36.95 -25.69
C PRO A 176 -38.84 35.74 -25.40
N GLU A 177 -38.78 35.26 -24.14
CA GLU A 177 -39.69 34.32 -23.46
C GLU A 177 -41.16 34.82 -23.33
N PRO A 178 -42.05 33.99 -22.75
CA PRO A 178 -42.71 34.46 -21.52
C PRO A 178 -42.81 33.43 -20.36
N LYS A 179 -43.04 33.97 -19.15
CA LYS A 179 -43.25 33.24 -17.87
C LYS A 179 -44.72 33.24 -17.43
N SER A 180 -45.09 32.26 -16.61
CA SER A 180 -46.02 32.36 -15.48
C SER A 180 -46.01 31.05 -14.67
N GLU A 181 -46.70 30.93 -13.55
CA GLU A 181 -46.47 31.45 -12.18
C GLU A 181 -47.31 30.52 -11.24
N ALA A 182 -47.00 30.51 -9.94
CA ALA A 182 -47.34 29.46 -8.96
C ALA A 182 -48.83 29.17 -8.63
N ALA A 183 -49.11 27.95 -8.14
CA ALA A 183 -50.03 27.67 -7.00
C ALA A 183 -49.93 26.21 -6.46
N GLU A 184 -49.88 26.05 -5.13
CA GLU A 184 -50.21 24.83 -4.34
C GLU A 184 -51.70 24.90 -3.88
N PRO A 185 -52.35 23.90 -3.21
CA PRO A 185 -51.80 22.89 -2.27
C PRO A 185 -52.40 21.44 -2.34
N GLU A 186 -51.96 20.57 -1.40
CA GLU A 186 -52.52 19.23 -1.11
C GLU A 186 -54.03 19.22 -0.74
N PRO A 187 -54.68 18.04 -0.74
CA PRO A 187 -55.08 17.49 0.57
C PRO A 187 -54.93 15.96 0.76
N LYS A 188 -54.79 15.56 2.04
CA LYS A 188 -54.93 14.19 2.55
C LYS A 188 -56.40 13.80 2.80
N PRO A 189 -56.67 12.51 3.05
CA PRO A 189 -57.58 12.14 4.14
C PRO A 189 -56.98 11.14 5.16
N LYS A 190 -57.48 11.23 6.40
CA LYS A 190 -57.46 10.17 7.45
C LYS A 190 -58.71 9.27 7.22
N SER A 191 -58.94 8.11 7.84
CA SER A 191 -58.86 7.78 9.28
C SER A 191 -59.12 6.28 9.57
N GLU A 192 -58.75 5.87 10.79
CA GLU A 192 -59.33 4.87 11.74
C GLU A 192 -60.23 3.70 11.24
N GLY A 193 -60.16 2.50 11.86
CA GLY A 193 -59.37 2.08 13.03
C GLY A 193 -59.81 0.74 13.65
N ALA A 194 -59.69 0.66 14.98
CA ALA A 194 -60.19 -0.38 15.92
C ALA A 194 -59.41 -1.73 16.05
N GLU A 195 -59.04 -1.98 17.31
CA GLU A 195 -58.41 -3.15 17.92
C GLU A 195 -59.47 -4.25 18.24
N PRO A 196 -59.11 -5.48 18.69
CA PRO A 196 -58.92 -5.63 20.14
C PRO A 196 -57.80 -6.60 20.61
N LYS A 197 -57.35 -6.32 21.84
CA LYS A 197 -56.49 -7.10 22.75
C LYS A 197 -57.09 -8.49 23.10
N PRO A 198 -56.28 -9.43 23.66
CA PRO A 198 -56.23 -9.52 25.13
C PRO A 198 -54.82 -9.64 25.72
N GLU A 199 -54.77 -9.64 27.06
CA GLU A 199 -53.60 -9.43 27.93
C GLU A 199 -53.46 -10.63 28.92
N PRO A 200 -52.60 -10.60 29.97
CA PRO A 200 -51.27 -11.21 29.99
C PRO A 200 -51.13 -12.39 30.98
N GLU A 201 -49.98 -13.08 30.98
CA GLU A 201 -49.51 -13.81 32.16
C GLU A 201 -48.00 -13.67 32.48
N ALA A 202 -47.76 -13.54 33.78
CA ALA A 202 -46.61 -13.98 34.59
C ALA A 202 -45.18 -13.40 34.36
N VAL A 203 -44.66 -12.85 35.46
CA VAL A 203 -43.29 -12.35 35.68
C VAL A 203 -42.44 -13.43 36.37
N ALA A 204 -41.15 -13.53 36.03
CA ALA A 204 -40.15 -14.22 36.88
C ALA A 204 -38.80 -13.47 36.90
N ALA A 205 -38.24 -13.36 38.10
CA ALA A 205 -37.23 -12.39 38.54
C ALA A 205 -35.81 -12.48 37.94
N LYS A 206 -35.09 -11.34 38.00
CA LYS A 206 -33.62 -11.27 38.04
C LYS A 206 -33.09 -11.80 39.38
N PRO A 207 -31.88 -12.37 39.43
CA PRO A 207 -31.06 -12.40 40.65
C PRO A 207 -30.20 -11.12 40.79
N GLU A 208 -30.02 -10.67 42.03
CA GLU A 208 -29.15 -9.56 42.44
C GLU A 208 -27.74 -10.04 42.85
N PRO A 209 -26.74 -9.13 42.98
CA PRO A 209 -25.34 -9.49 43.18
C PRO A 209 -24.98 -9.89 44.62
N LYS A 210 -23.89 -10.65 44.77
CA LYS A 210 -23.23 -10.94 46.06
C LYS A 210 -22.01 -10.02 46.29
N PRO A 211 -21.61 -9.77 47.56
CA PRO A 211 -20.80 -8.62 47.93
C PRO A 211 -19.29 -8.81 47.79
N GLU A 212 -18.60 -7.67 47.78
CA GLU A 212 -17.16 -7.51 47.96
C GLU A 212 -16.73 -7.83 49.40
N PRO A 213 -15.47 -8.26 49.64
CA PRO A 213 -14.84 -8.22 50.96
C PRO A 213 -14.10 -6.89 51.19
N GLU A 214 -13.93 -6.53 52.46
CA GLU A 214 -13.60 -5.20 52.95
C GLU A 214 -12.13 -4.75 52.76
N GLU A 215 -11.95 -3.44 52.92
CA GLU A 215 -10.68 -2.73 52.98
C GLU A 215 -9.84 -3.14 54.20
N GLY A 216 -8.52 -3.15 54.03
CA GLY A 216 -7.56 -3.16 55.14
C GLY A 216 -6.53 -2.06 54.92
N GLU A 217 -6.57 -1.01 55.75
CA GLU A 217 -5.50 -0.02 55.84
C GLU A 217 -4.28 -0.63 56.53
N GLU A 218 -3.08 -0.41 55.98
CA GLU A 218 -1.93 0.22 56.67
C GLU A 218 -0.69 0.28 55.76
N GLY A 219 0.19 1.25 56.02
CA GLY A 219 1.55 1.27 55.48
C GLY A 219 1.76 2.17 54.25
N GLY A 220 1.87 3.48 54.48
CA GLY A 220 2.51 4.38 53.50
C GLY A 220 4.03 4.29 53.62
N ASP A 221 4.72 4.22 52.48
CA ASP A 221 6.15 4.52 52.35
C ASP A 221 6.36 5.36 51.08
N ASP A 222 7.02 6.51 51.23
CA ASP A 222 7.39 7.39 50.12
C ASP A 222 8.45 6.72 49.22
N ALA A 223 8.05 6.28 48.03
CA ALA A 223 8.96 5.81 46.98
C ALA A 223 8.96 6.77 45.79
N ALA A 224 10.12 7.40 45.55
CA ALA A 224 10.29 8.41 44.53
C ALA A 224 10.22 7.86 43.09
N VAL A 225 9.63 8.67 42.20
CA VAL A 225 9.93 8.81 40.76
C VAL A 225 10.51 7.56 40.07
N ASP A 226 9.66 6.74 39.46
CA ASP A 226 10.13 5.73 38.49
C ASP A 226 10.26 6.33 37.09
N GLY A 227 11.29 5.90 36.37
CA GLY A 227 11.70 6.45 35.08
C GLY A 227 10.86 5.96 33.90
N THR A 228 11.06 6.57 32.74
CA THR A 228 10.50 6.08 31.48
C THR A 228 11.08 4.71 31.14
N ALA A 229 10.34 3.64 31.42
CA ALA A 229 10.72 2.29 31.06
C ALA A 229 10.96 2.17 29.54
N VAL A 230 12.17 1.76 29.16
CA VAL A 230 12.57 1.61 27.76
C VAL A 230 12.01 0.30 27.21
N THR A 231 11.22 0.37 26.15
CA THR A 231 10.71 -0.84 25.49
C THR A 231 11.86 -1.56 24.77
N PRO A 232 12.12 -2.85 25.03
CA PRO A 232 13.25 -3.56 24.43
C PRO A 232 13.06 -3.71 22.91
N LEU A 233 14.17 -3.63 22.17
CA LEU A 233 14.17 -3.89 20.73
C LEU A 233 13.93 -5.38 20.42
N PRO A 234 13.32 -5.72 19.27
CA PRO A 234 13.13 -7.11 18.85
C PRO A 234 14.45 -7.91 18.77
N ALA A 235 14.36 -9.22 19.01
CA ALA A 235 15.48 -10.13 18.85
C ALA A 235 15.80 -10.40 17.37
N GLY A 236 17.09 -10.65 17.07
CA GLY A 236 17.52 -11.01 15.72
C GLY A 236 17.38 -9.87 14.70
N LEU A 237 17.70 -8.63 15.09
CA LEU A 237 17.66 -7.50 14.15
C LEU A 237 18.74 -7.65 13.06
N HIS A 238 18.31 -7.65 11.80
CA HIS A 238 19.18 -7.70 10.62
C HIS A 238 18.87 -6.53 9.66
N LEU A 239 19.92 -5.90 9.13
CA LEU A 239 19.80 -5.02 7.97
C LEU A 239 19.80 -5.84 6.69
N GLU A 240 18.78 -5.65 5.85
CA GLU A 240 18.64 -6.30 4.55
C GLU A 240 18.96 -5.28 3.46
N LEU A 241 20.08 -5.48 2.78
CA LEU A 241 20.48 -4.70 1.62
C LEU A 241 20.10 -5.45 0.35
N VAL A 242 19.27 -4.85 -0.49
CA VAL A 242 18.66 -5.50 -1.66
C VAL A 242 19.15 -4.84 -2.94
N ASP A 243 19.84 -5.62 -3.76
CA ASP A 243 20.05 -5.34 -5.18
C ASP A 243 18.88 -5.95 -5.98
N PRO A 244 18.08 -5.13 -6.68
CA PRO A 244 16.91 -5.59 -7.44
C PRO A 244 17.26 -6.34 -8.74
N GLY A 245 18.54 -6.40 -9.13
CA GLY A 245 19.02 -7.02 -10.36
C GLY A 245 18.67 -6.24 -11.63
N ASP A 246 19.35 -6.58 -12.73
CA ASP A 246 19.18 -5.95 -14.03
C ASP A 246 18.00 -6.58 -14.82
N PRO A 247 17.06 -5.80 -15.38
CA PRO A 247 15.97 -6.34 -16.19
C PRO A 247 16.44 -7.08 -17.45
N ALA A 248 17.66 -6.84 -17.95
CA ALA A 248 18.19 -7.52 -19.11
C ALA A 248 18.66 -8.97 -18.84
N GLN A 249 18.76 -9.36 -17.56
CA GLN A 249 19.27 -10.67 -17.14
C GLN A 249 18.20 -11.58 -16.51
N SER A 250 16.97 -11.10 -16.35
CA SER A 250 15.80 -11.98 -16.28
C SER A 250 15.53 -12.56 -17.68
N GLU A 251 15.95 -13.81 -17.90
CA GLU A 251 15.77 -14.67 -19.08
C GLU A 251 15.35 -13.97 -20.40
N PRO A 252 16.25 -13.82 -21.39
CA PRO A 252 15.98 -13.06 -22.61
C PRO A 252 14.77 -13.64 -23.35
N GLY A 253 13.69 -12.86 -23.40
CA GLY A 253 12.47 -13.28 -24.09
C GLY A 253 12.71 -13.48 -25.59
N PRO A 254 12.05 -14.48 -26.22
CA PRO A 254 12.16 -14.69 -27.66
C PRO A 254 11.62 -13.48 -28.43
N ARG A 255 12.08 -13.32 -29.68
CA ARG A 255 11.52 -12.34 -30.61
C ARG A 255 10.01 -12.60 -30.81
N PRO A 256 9.20 -11.57 -31.10
CA PRO A 256 7.79 -11.77 -31.41
C PRO A 256 7.61 -12.79 -32.54
N GLY A 257 6.95 -13.92 -32.26
CA GLY A 257 6.62 -14.94 -33.26
C GLY A 257 7.09 -16.38 -32.98
N SER A 258 7.99 -16.65 -32.03
CA SER A 258 8.39 -18.03 -31.68
C SER A 258 7.87 -18.44 -30.29
N LEU A 259 6.68 -19.04 -30.26
CA LEU A 259 6.04 -19.59 -29.06
C LEU A 259 6.22 -21.12 -28.99
N ASN A 260 7.37 -21.58 -28.51
CA ASN A 260 7.54 -22.97 -28.06
C ASN A 260 7.46 -23.04 -26.53
N PRO A 261 6.95 -24.13 -25.92
CA PRO A 261 6.86 -24.27 -24.46
C PRO A 261 8.18 -24.03 -23.72
N GLU A 262 9.31 -24.41 -24.33
CA GLU A 262 10.66 -24.20 -23.78
C GLU A 262 11.10 -22.73 -23.72
N THR A 263 10.42 -21.82 -24.43
CA THR A 263 10.76 -20.37 -24.45
C THR A 263 10.01 -19.54 -23.40
N LEU A 264 9.17 -20.18 -22.57
CA LEU A 264 8.40 -19.53 -21.51
C LEU A 264 9.05 -19.62 -20.12
N GLY A 265 10.24 -20.22 -20.00
CA GLY A 265 10.97 -20.34 -18.74
C GLY A 265 10.43 -21.47 -17.85
N SER A 266 10.53 -21.33 -16.53
CA SER A 266 10.09 -22.37 -15.59
C SER A 266 8.57 -22.59 -15.60
N ALA A 267 8.12 -23.70 -15.02
CA ALA A 267 6.70 -24.00 -14.86
C ALA A 267 5.96 -22.89 -14.09
N GLU A 268 6.62 -22.25 -13.13
CA GLU A 268 6.10 -21.09 -12.40
C GLU A 268 5.93 -19.85 -13.30
N THR A 269 6.84 -19.61 -14.26
CA THR A 269 6.69 -18.53 -15.25
C THR A 269 5.55 -18.80 -16.23
N LEU A 270 5.44 -20.04 -16.71
CA LEU A 270 4.31 -20.45 -17.54
C LEU A 270 2.98 -20.30 -16.79
N ALA A 271 2.90 -20.74 -15.53
CA ALA A 271 1.70 -20.65 -14.71
C ALA A 271 1.28 -19.19 -14.42
N ALA A 272 2.24 -18.31 -14.13
CA ALA A 272 1.97 -16.88 -13.90
C ALA A 272 1.44 -16.21 -15.18
N SER A 273 2.02 -16.53 -16.34
CA SER A 273 1.51 -16.01 -17.62
C SER A 273 0.15 -16.60 -18.00
N ALA A 274 -0.06 -17.90 -17.79
CA ALA A 274 -1.31 -18.59 -18.12
C ALA A 274 -2.50 -18.10 -17.27
N ALA A 275 -2.24 -17.60 -16.06
CA ALA A 275 -3.27 -16.97 -15.23
C ALA A 275 -3.93 -15.73 -15.88
N ASN A 276 -3.29 -15.12 -16.89
CA ASN A 276 -3.78 -14.00 -17.67
C ASN A 276 -4.10 -14.34 -19.15
N ALA A 277 -4.11 -15.63 -19.54
CA ALA A 277 -4.23 -16.06 -20.94
C ALA A 277 -5.51 -15.58 -21.65
N GLU A 278 -6.57 -15.29 -20.91
CA GLU A 278 -7.84 -14.76 -21.43
C GLU A 278 -7.77 -13.25 -21.77
N LEU A 279 -6.71 -12.55 -21.34
CA LEU A 279 -6.54 -11.10 -21.47
C LEU A 279 -5.33 -10.71 -22.36
N ALA A 280 -4.31 -11.56 -22.40
CA ALA A 280 -3.09 -11.35 -23.18
C ALA A 280 -2.42 -12.69 -23.56
N PRO A 281 -1.66 -12.75 -24.67
CA PRO A 281 -0.91 -13.95 -25.05
C PRO A 281 0.09 -14.43 -23.99
N LEU A 282 0.43 -15.72 -24.02
CA LEU A 282 1.50 -16.27 -23.18
C LEU A 282 2.82 -15.53 -23.43
N GLY A 283 3.50 -15.15 -22.36
CA GLY A 283 4.75 -14.38 -22.41
C GLY A 283 4.57 -12.88 -22.67
N ALA A 284 3.35 -12.35 -22.70
CA ALA A 284 3.14 -10.90 -22.83
C ALA A 284 3.72 -10.12 -21.63
N THR A 285 4.46 -9.05 -21.93
CA THR A 285 5.01 -8.11 -20.94
C THR A 285 3.98 -7.07 -20.50
N GLU A 286 2.88 -6.93 -21.22
CA GLU A 286 1.78 -6.04 -20.90
C GLU A 286 0.44 -6.62 -21.35
N ILE A 287 -0.60 -6.26 -20.61
CA ILE A 287 -1.99 -6.45 -20.99
C ILE A 287 -2.46 -5.09 -21.53
N PRO A 288 -2.84 -4.98 -22.82
CA PRO A 288 -3.11 -3.69 -23.47
C PRO A 288 -4.33 -3.00 -22.86
N ALA A 289 -4.42 -1.67 -22.91
CA ALA A 289 -5.65 -0.98 -22.51
C ALA A 289 -6.81 -1.34 -23.46
N LEU A 290 -8.03 -1.35 -22.94
CA LEU A 290 -9.26 -1.47 -23.73
C LEU A 290 -10.15 -0.27 -23.49
N GLU A 291 -10.89 0.13 -24.53
CA GLU A 291 -11.98 1.08 -24.39
C GLU A 291 -13.20 0.45 -23.71
N ARG A 292 -14.18 1.27 -23.33
CA ARG A 292 -15.36 0.83 -22.57
C ARG A 292 -16.08 -0.36 -23.22
N ALA A 293 -16.47 -0.23 -24.49
CA ALA A 293 -17.25 -1.25 -25.19
C ALA A 293 -16.48 -2.57 -25.40
N GLU A 294 -15.15 -2.52 -25.51
CA GLU A 294 -14.29 -3.71 -25.55
C GLU A 294 -14.22 -4.38 -24.18
N THR A 295 -14.08 -3.58 -23.12
CA THR A 295 -14.05 -4.06 -21.74
C THR A 295 -15.37 -4.71 -21.33
N GLU A 296 -16.52 -4.19 -21.79
CA GLU A 296 -17.84 -4.78 -21.56
C GLU A 296 -17.99 -6.13 -22.28
N ARG A 297 -17.48 -6.28 -23.52
CA ARG A 297 -17.42 -7.58 -24.22
C ARG A 297 -16.50 -8.59 -23.53
N GLU A 298 -15.32 -8.15 -23.09
CA GLU A 298 -14.37 -8.98 -22.34
C GLU A 298 -14.99 -9.48 -21.02
N MET A 299 -15.66 -8.60 -20.27
CA MET A 299 -16.36 -8.95 -19.03
C MET A 299 -17.43 -10.03 -19.26
N LEU A 300 -18.22 -9.91 -20.33
CA LEU A 300 -19.24 -10.91 -20.69
C LEU A 300 -18.62 -12.24 -21.11
N ALA A 301 -17.49 -12.24 -21.83
CA ALA A 301 -16.78 -13.46 -22.19
C ALA A 301 -16.20 -14.19 -20.95
N LEU A 302 -15.61 -13.44 -20.01
CA LEU A 302 -14.99 -13.98 -18.80
C LEU A 302 -16.01 -14.44 -17.75
N ARG A 303 -17.16 -13.76 -17.64
CA ARG A 303 -18.06 -13.87 -16.47
C ARG A 303 -19.55 -13.86 -16.80
N GLY A 304 -19.96 -13.86 -18.07
CA GLY A 304 -21.37 -13.73 -18.46
C GLY A 304 -22.30 -14.73 -17.74
N SER A 305 -21.85 -15.97 -17.58
CA SER A 305 -22.56 -17.04 -16.84
C SER A 305 -22.73 -16.80 -15.34
N GLU A 306 -21.99 -15.87 -14.75
CA GLU A 306 -22.06 -15.50 -13.32
C GLU A 306 -22.88 -14.23 -13.08
N LEU A 307 -23.27 -13.52 -14.14
CA LEU A 307 -23.97 -12.22 -14.08
C LEU A 307 -25.48 -12.39 -14.29
N THR A 308 -26.29 -11.60 -13.57
CA THR A 308 -27.74 -11.51 -13.83
C THR A 308 -28.02 -10.77 -15.14
N GLU A 309 -29.21 -10.95 -15.73
CA GLU A 309 -29.63 -10.24 -16.94
C GLU A 309 -29.50 -8.71 -16.82
N GLU A 310 -29.84 -8.14 -15.66
CA GLU A 310 -29.66 -6.69 -15.38
C GLU A 310 -28.16 -6.29 -15.42
N GLN A 311 -27.28 -7.12 -14.85
CA GLN A 311 -25.84 -6.88 -14.84
C GLN A 311 -25.21 -7.05 -16.23
N GLN A 312 -25.74 -7.95 -17.06
CA GLN A 312 -25.34 -8.13 -18.46
C GLN A 312 -25.84 -6.98 -19.34
N ALA A 313 -27.06 -6.47 -19.10
CA ALA A 313 -27.65 -5.36 -19.85
C ALA A 313 -27.02 -4.00 -19.50
N LYS A 314 -26.56 -3.82 -18.26
CA LYS A 314 -25.86 -2.60 -17.83
C LYS A 314 -24.61 -2.92 -17.00
N PRO A 315 -23.53 -3.40 -17.65
CA PRO A 315 -22.27 -3.68 -16.99
C PRO A 315 -21.65 -2.37 -16.50
N TYR A 316 -21.78 -2.11 -15.19
CA TYR A 316 -21.17 -0.95 -14.53
C TYR A 316 -19.66 -1.14 -14.35
N ILE A 317 -18.94 -1.22 -15.46
CA ILE A 317 -17.49 -1.44 -15.54
C ILE A 317 -16.80 -0.26 -16.22
N GLY A 318 -15.63 0.12 -15.71
CA GLY A 318 -14.78 1.14 -16.35
C GLY A 318 -13.83 0.53 -17.37
N PRO A 319 -13.32 1.31 -18.36
CA PRO A 319 -12.34 0.84 -19.35
C PRO A 319 -11.13 0.15 -18.70
N ARG A 320 -10.74 -1.03 -19.21
CA ARG A 320 -9.60 -1.78 -18.66
C ARG A 320 -8.30 -1.00 -18.91
N PRO A 321 -7.54 -0.61 -17.88
CA PRO A 321 -6.26 0.06 -18.09
C PRO A 321 -5.22 -0.88 -18.69
N ARG A 322 -4.18 -0.31 -19.31
CA ARG A 322 -2.93 -1.03 -19.58
C ARG A 322 -2.30 -1.46 -18.25
N ILE A 323 -1.89 -2.71 -18.16
CA ILE A 323 -1.22 -3.28 -16.99
C ILE A 323 0.09 -3.93 -17.43
N VAL A 324 1.21 -3.56 -16.82
CA VAL A 324 2.49 -4.26 -16.99
C VAL A 324 2.40 -5.58 -16.23
N THR A 325 2.60 -6.71 -16.92
CA THR A 325 2.53 -8.04 -16.29
C THR A 325 3.72 -8.29 -15.38
N ARG A 326 3.65 -9.34 -14.56
CA ARG A 326 4.81 -9.83 -13.80
C ARG A 326 6.06 -10.04 -14.66
N ARG A 327 5.91 -10.61 -15.85
CA ARG A 327 7.01 -10.72 -16.84
C ARG A 327 7.50 -9.34 -17.30
N GLY A 328 6.61 -8.38 -17.51
CA GLY A 328 6.95 -7.03 -17.97
C GLY A 328 7.79 -6.19 -17.01
N TRP A 329 7.73 -6.46 -15.70
CA TRP A 329 8.63 -5.83 -14.72
C TRP A 329 9.81 -6.71 -14.27
N GLY A 330 9.90 -7.95 -14.78
CA GLY A 330 10.99 -8.89 -14.50
C GLY A 330 10.81 -9.68 -13.19
N ALA A 331 9.59 -10.11 -12.88
CA ALA A 331 9.34 -10.99 -11.73
C ALA A 331 10.11 -12.31 -11.86
N ASN A 332 10.86 -12.69 -10.83
CA ASN A 332 11.39 -14.03 -10.71
C ASN A 332 10.34 -14.96 -10.11
N GLU A 333 9.66 -15.73 -10.96
CA GLU A 333 8.54 -16.59 -10.56
C GLU A 333 8.97 -17.83 -9.75
N SER A 334 10.27 -18.14 -9.68
CA SER A 334 10.80 -19.24 -8.85
C SER A 334 10.78 -18.95 -7.35
N TRP A 335 10.64 -17.69 -6.94
CA TRP A 335 10.63 -17.32 -5.52
C TRP A 335 9.26 -17.46 -4.87
N ARG A 336 8.17 -17.22 -5.63
CA ARG A 336 6.81 -17.26 -5.08
C ARG A 336 6.34 -18.68 -4.78
N GLU A 337 5.35 -18.78 -3.91
CA GLU A 337 4.51 -19.95 -3.74
C GLU A 337 3.96 -20.41 -5.10
N ARG A 338 3.96 -21.72 -5.32
CA ARG A 338 3.58 -22.32 -6.62
C ARG A 338 2.10 -22.17 -6.89
N GLN A 339 1.28 -22.37 -5.85
CA GLN A 339 -0.17 -22.39 -5.93
C GLN A 339 -0.77 -20.99 -5.74
N PHE A 340 -1.75 -20.64 -6.58
CA PHE A 340 -2.49 -19.39 -6.45
C PHE A 340 -3.62 -19.52 -5.43
N ALA A 341 -3.76 -18.52 -4.56
CA ALA A 341 -4.87 -18.42 -3.61
C ALA A 341 -5.90 -17.39 -4.11
N TYR A 342 -7.18 -17.74 -4.04
CA TYR A 342 -8.29 -16.90 -4.49
C TYR A 342 -9.34 -16.72 -3.38
N THR A 343 -10.09 -15.62 -3.49
CA THR A 343 -11.26 -15.31 -2.68
C THR A 343 -12.51 -15.29 -3.57
N ASN A 344 -13.71 -15.21 -2.98
CA ASN A 344 -14.95 -15.33 -3.75
C ASN A 344 -15.20 -14.11 -4.66
N LYS A 345 -14.86 -12.89 -4.20
CA LYS A 345 -15.07 -11.64 -4.96
C LYS A 345 -14.29 -10.46 -4.41
N VAL A 346 -13.90 -9.52 -5.27
CA VAL A 346 -13.33 -8.23 -4.83
C VAL A 346 -14.45 -7.25 -4.49
N LYS A 347 -14.71 -7.04 -3.19
CA LYS A 347 -15.75 -6.13 -2.69
C LYS A 347 -15.23 -4.72 -2.41
N ALA A 348 -13.93 -4.58 -2.15
CA ALA A 348 -13.25 -3.33 -1.82
C ALA A 348 -11.84 -3.28 -2.39
N ALA A 349 -11.30 -2.08 -2.54
CA ALA A 349 -9.90 -1.80 -2.84
C ALA A 349 -9.27 -1.03 -1.67
N PHE A 350 -8.18 -1.55 -1.11
CA PHE A 350 -7.35 -0.82 -0.16
C PHE A 350 -6.20 -0.15 -0.91
N VAL A 351 -6.12 1.18 -0.79
CA VAL A 351 -5.02 1.97 -1.32
C VAL A 351 -3.96 2.13 -0.24
N HIS A 352 -2.74 1.77 -0.60
CA HIS A 352 -1.53 1.80 0.21
C HIS A 352 -0.52 2.76 -0.42
N HIS A 353 0.50 3.14 0.36
CA HIS A 353 1.78 3.56 -0.19
C HIS A 353 2.84 2.50 0.13
N THR A 354 4.00 2.54 -0.51
CA THR A 354 5.12 1.63 -0.16
C THR A 354 6.02 2.17 0.94
N ALA A 355 5.82 3.43 1.36
CA ALA A 355 6.72 4.20 2.23
C ALA A 355 8.17 4.33 1.70
N SER A 356 8.44 3.89 0.48
CA SER A 356 9.79 3.67 -0.07
C SER A 356 10.51 4.94 -0.54
N GLY A 357 10.01 6.14 -0.24
CA GLY A 357 10.56 7.41 -0.71
C GLY A 357 10.20 7.75 -2.16
N GLY A 358 10.29 9.04 -2.51
CA GLY A 358 9.89 9.55 -3.83
C GLY A 358 10.99 9.63 -4.90
N LYS A 359 12.23 9.29 -4.55
CA LYS A 359 13.46 9.54 -5.33
C LYS A 359 13.81 8.39 -6.29
N TYR A 360 12.89 8.04 -7.18
CA TYR A 360 13.13 7.12 -8.30
C TYR A 360 12.70 7.77 -9.64
N TRP A 361 13.30 7.38 -10.75
CA TRP A 361 12.80 7.70 -12.10
C TRP A 361 11.73 6.68 -12.50
N CYS A 362 10.71 7.05 -13.29
CA CYS A 362 9.65 6.08 -13.63
C CYS A 362 10.17 4.87 -14.43
N THR A 363 11.29 5.00 -15.13
CA THR A 363 12.04 3.89 -15.74
C THR A 363 12.63 2.91 -14.72
N GLN A 364 12.87 3.33 -13.48
CA GLN A 364 13.31 2.47 -12.37
C GLN A 364 12.15 1.81 -11.63
N ALA A 365 10.88 2.12 -11.93
CA ALA A 365 9.74 1.52 -11.23
C ALA A 365 9.74 -0.03 -11.29
N PRO A 366 10.07 -0.70 -12.41
CA PRO A 366 10.29 -2.15 -12.43
C PRO A 366 11.36 -2.64 -11.46
N SER A 367 12.50 -1.95 -11.35
CA SER A 367 13.57 -2.30 -10.41
C SER A 367 13.15 -2.11 -8.96
N LEU A 368 12.42 -1.03 -8.66
CA LEU A 368 11.81 -0.82 -7.34
C LEU A 368 10.84 -1.96 -6.98
N ILE A 369 9.98 -2.38 -7.92
CA ILE A 369 9.04 -3.49 -7.71
C ILE A 369 9.79 -4.82 -7.49
N ARG A 370 10.84 -5.12 -8.27
CA ARG A 370 11.68 -6.32 -8.05
C ARG A 370 12.36 -6.29 -6.68
N GLY A 371 12.86 -5.13 -6.24
CA GLY A 371 13.45 -4.97 -4.91
C GLY A 371 12.43 -5.21 -3.78
N ILE A 372 11.21 -4.67 -3.90
CA ILE A 372 10.12 -4.91 -2.95
C ILE A 372 9.73 -6.39 -2.95
N TYR A 373 9.52 -7.00 -4.12
CA TYR A 373 9.21 -8.43 -4.25
C TYR A 373 10.28 -9.32 -3.60
N ARG A 374 11.56 -9.02 -3.87
CA ARG A 374 12.70 -9.72 -3.28
C ARG A 374 12.74 -9.58 -1.76
N TYR A 375 12.49 -8.39 -1.22
CA TYR A 375 12.43 -8.16 0.22
C TYR A 375 11.27 -8.93 0.87
N HIS A 376 10.06 -8.85 0.30
CA HIS A 376 8.89 -9.59 0.80
C HIS A 376 9.14 -11.10 0.85
N VAL A 377 9.69 -11.69 -0.21
CA VAL A 377 9.83 -13.16 -0.30
C VAL A 377 11.12 -13.66 0.37
N LEU A 378 12.28 -13.11 0.03
CA LEU A 378 13.57 -13.63 0.50
C LEU A 378 14.00 -13.10 1.87
N SER A 379 13.60 -11.88 2.24
CA SER A 379 13.97 -11.28 3.54
C SER A 379 12.87 -11.44 4.59
N MET A 380 11.59 -11.37 4.20
CA MET A 380 10.44 -11.45 5.10
C MET A 380 9.71 -12.81 5.08
N GLY A 381 10.08 -13.73 4.18
CA GLY A 381 9.53 -15.09 4.12
C GLY A 381 8.11 -15.21 3.56
N TRP A 382 7.61 -14.20 2.84
CA TRP A 382 6.23 -14.23 2.31
C TRP A 382 6.11 -15.09 1.06
N ARG A 383 4.87 -15.51 0.77
CA ARG A 383 4.59 -16.36 -0.40
C ARG A 383 4.67 -15.64 -1.74
N ASP A 384 4.55 -14.31 -1.76
CA ASP A 384 4.70 -13.45 -2.95
C ASP A 384 4.76 -11.98 -2.47
N ILE A 385 4.85 -11.02 -3.39
CA ILE A 385 4.52 -9.62 -3.09
C ILE A 385 3.06 -9.53 -2.60
N GLY A 386 2.83 -8.82 -1.48
CA GLY A 386 1.52 -8.87 -0.80
C GLY A 386 0.39 -8.09 -1.48
N TYR A 387 0.73 -7.16 -2.38
CA TYR A 387 -0.23 -6.29 -3.08
C TYR A 387 -0.69 -6.92 -4.39
N ASN A 388 -1.97 -6.80 -4.75
CA ASN A 388 -2.48 -7.28 -6.04
C ASN A 388 -2.02 -6.41 -7.21
N PHE A 389 -1.85 -5.10 -6.98
CA PHE A 389 -1.40 -4.14 -7.98
C PHE A 389 -0.44 -3.12 -7.37
N LEU A 390 0.45 -2.59 -8.21
CA LEU A 390 1.29 -1.44 -7.87
C LEU A 390 1.06 -0.30 -8.87
N VAL A 391 1.22 0.94 -8.42
CA VAL A 391 1.04 2.17 -9.23
C VAL A 391 2.21 3.10 -9.01
N ASP A 392 2.89 3.51 -10.08
CA ASP A 392 3.99 4.49 -9.98
C ASP A 392 3.51 5.95 -10.05
N LYS A 393 4.42 6.89 -9.79
CA LYS A 393 4.13 8.33 -9.87
C LYS A 393 3.85 8.85 -11.29
N CYS A 394 4.15 8.06 -12.33
CA CYS A 394 3.81 8.35 -13.73
C CYS A 394 2.44 7.76 -14.14
N GLY A 395 1.78 7.00 -13.27
CA GLY A 395 0.48 6.37 -13.53
C GLY A 395 0.55 5.05 -14.30
N ASN A 396 1.72 4.41 -14.38
CA ASN A 396 1.81 3.02 -14.81
C ASN A 396 1.19 2.11 -13.75
N ILE A 397 0.48 1.08 -14.19
CA ILE A 397 -0.10 0.04 -13.33
C ILE A 397 0.64 -1.26 -13.59
N TYR A 398 1.01 -1.95 -12.51
CA TYR A 398 1.76 -3.21 -12.54
C TYR A 398 0.95 -4.30 -11.84
N GLU A 399 0.94 -5.49 -12.42
CA GLU A 399 0.47 -6.71 -11.75
C GLU A 399 1.39 -7.02 -10.56
N GLY A 400 0.83 -7.13 -9.36
CA GLY A 400 1.56 -7.54 -8.16
C GLY A 400 1.49 -9.05 -7.97
N ARG A 401 0.73 -9.49 -6.97
CA ARG A 401 0.59 -10.91 -6.58
C ARG A 401 0.07 -11.78 -7.72
N ALA A 402 0.72 -12.91 -7.96
CA ALA A 402 0.41 -13.83 -9.04
C ALA A 402 -0.96 -14.53 -8.87
N GLY A 403 -1.56 -14.94 -10.00
CA GLY A 403 -2.89 -15.55 -10.07
C GLY A 403 -3.85 -14.85 -11.03
N GLY A 404 -3.41 -13.78 -11.69
CA GLY A 404 -4.10 -13.18 -12.84
C GLY A 404 -4.98 -11.97 -12.48
N VAL A 405 -4.83 -10.89 -13.25
CA VAL A 405 -5.35 -9.56 -12.90
C VAL A 405 -6.88 -9.47 -12.89
N ALA A 406 -7.60 -10.34 -13.60
CA ALA A 406 -9.07 -10.39 -13.58
C ALA A 406 -9.60 -11.14 -12.34
N LYS A 407 -8.85 -12.11 -11.79
CA LYS A 407 -9.29 -13.04 -10.72
C LYS A 407 -9.16 -12.43 -9.31
N ALA A 408 -9.92 -12.96 -8.35
CA ALA A 408 -9.99 -12.41 -6.99
C ALA A 408 -8.85 -12.92 -6.08
N VAL A 409 -7.60 -12.76 -6.54
CA VAL A 409 -6.37 -13.22 -5.86
C VAL A 409 -6.29 -12.74 -4.41
N LEU A 410 -6.02 -13.64 -3.47
CA LEU A 410 -5.88 -13.35 -2.05
C LEU A 410 -4.55 -12.65 -1.75
N GLY A 411 -4.60 -11.37 -1.38
CA GLY A 411 -3.42 -10.58 -1.00
C GLY A 411 -2.86 -10.87 0.41
N ALA A 412 -1.83 -10.12 0.77
CA ALA A 412 -1.24 -10.01 2.11
C ALA A 412 -0.87 -8.54 2.41
N HIS A 413 -1.77 -7.62 2.03
CA HIS A 413 -1.57 -6.17 2.04
C HIS A 413 -2.30 -5.44 3.17
N THR A 414 -3.37 -6.01 3.72
CA THR A 414 -4.18 -5.42 4.81
C THR A 414 -4.52 -6.52 5.79
N ARG A 415 -3.73 -6.68 6.85
CA ARG A 415 -3.94 -7.70 7.87
C ARG A 415 -5.34 -7.57 8.49
N GLY A 416 -6.12 -8.64 8.36
CA GLY A 416 -7.51 -8.70 8.78
C GLY A 416 -8.52 -8.35 7.67
N PHE A 417 -8.11 -7.89 6.48
CA PHE A 417 -9.03 -7.60 5.36
C PHE A 417 -8.51 -8.04 3.98
N ASN A 418 -7.50 -8.91 3.93
CA ASN A 418 -7.01 -9.49 2.68
C ASN A 418 -8.11 -10.27 1.93
N SER A 419 -8.99 -10.94 2.68
CA SER A 419 -10.12 -11.68 2.13
C SER A 419 -11.21 -10.80 1.51
N ASN A 420 -11.59 -11.09 0.27
CA ASN A 420 -12.59 -10.37 -0.53
C ASN A 420 -12.27 -8.89 -0.82
N SER A 421 -10.99 -8.51 -0.87
CA SER A 421 -10.55 -7.18 -1.27
C SER A 421 -9.40 -7.26 -2.28
N MET A 422 -8.82 -6.11 -2.63
CA MET A 422 -7.54 -6.03 -3.32
C MET A 422 -6.67 -4.91 -2.76
N GLY A 423 -5.36 -5.09 -2.79
CA GLY A 423 -4.37 -4.08 -2.39
C GLY A 423 -3.76 -3.37 -3.60
N ILE A 424 -3.73 -2.05 -3.56
CA ILE A 424 -3.03 -1.20 -4.53
C ILE A 424 -1.90 -0.46 -3.80
N ALA A 425 -0.65 -0.84 -4.04
CA ALA A 425 0.51 -0.12 -3.51
C ALA A 425 0.97 1.00 -4.44
N VAL A 426 0.85 2.24 -3.98
CA VAL A 426 1.40 3.39 -4.70
C VAL A 426 2.87 3.59 -4.34
N LEU A 427 3.76 3.51 -5.33
CA LEU A 427 5.21 3.55 -5.15
C LEU A 427 5.67 4.94 -4.67
N GLY A 428 5.96 5.07 -3.38
CA GLY A 428 6.48 6.27 -2.73
C GLY A 428 5.94 6.50 -1.31
N SER A 429 6.15 7.71 -0.79
CA SER A 429 5.69 8.13 0.55
C SER A 429 4.85 9.40 0.46
N TYR A 430 3.57 9.33 0.84
CA TYR A 430 2.58 10.42 0.63
C TYR A 430 2.07 11.07 1.92
N GLY A 431 2.91 11.11 2.96
CA GLY A 431 2.66 11.92 4.16
C GLY A 431 2.83 13.42 3.87
N SER A 432 3.99 13.83 3.35
CA SER A 432 4.32 15.22 2.99
C SER A 432 4.35 15.49 1.48
N THR A 433 4.51 14.45 0.65
CA THR A 433 4.50 14.57 -0.82
C THR A 433 3.10 14.36 -1.39
N LYS A 434 2.68 15.22 -2.33
CA LYS A 434 1.37 15.10 -3.01
C LYS A 434 1.46 14.02 -4.11
N PRO A 435 0.45 13.14 -4.27
CA PRO A 435 0.39 12.25 -5.43
C PRO A 435 0.18 13.05 -6.72
N THR A 436 0.70 12.54 -7.84
CA THR A 436 0.51 13.16 -9.15
C THR A 436 -0.92 12.94 -9.65
N VAL A 437 -1.37 13.77 -10.59
CA VAL A 437 -2.66 13.55 -11.28
C VAL A 437 -2.67 12.20 -12.00
N ALA A 438 -1.54 11.79 -12.59
CA ALA A 438 -1.39 10.48 -13.24
C ALA A 438 -1.60 9.32 -12.26
N THR A 439 -1.04 9.40 -11.04
CA THR A 439 -1.25 8.42 -9.96
C THR A 439 -2.74 8.28 -9.61
N VAL A 440 -3.43 9.41 -9.37
CA VAL A 440 -4.86 9.40 -8.99
C VAL A 440 -5.73 8.89 -10.14
N ASN A 441 -5.39 9.21 -11.39
CA ASN A 441 -6.07 8.70 -12.58
C ASN A 441 -5.86 7.18 -12.76
N ALA A 442 -4.65 6.68 -12.52
CA ALA A 442 -4.33 5.25 -12.57
C ALA A 442 -5.13 4.45 -11.53
N ILE A 443 -5.17 4.91 -10.27
CA ILE A 443 -6.02 4.34 -9.22
C ILE A 443 -7.49 4.37 -9.66
N SER A 444 -7.97 5.48 -10.22
CA SER A 444 -9.36 5.63 -10.66
C SER A 444 -9.73 4.66 -11.78
N ARG A 445 -8.86 4.48 -12.79
CA ARG A 445 -9.08 3.52 -13.89
C ARG A 445 -9.03 2.07 -13.41
N LEU A 446 -8.00 1.72 -12.65
CA LEU A 446 -7.83 0.38 -12.08
C LEU A 446 -9.03 -0.01 -11.21
N THR A 447 -9.46 0.87 -10.31
CA THR A 447 -10.60 0.60 -9.44
C THR A 447 -11.93 0.58 -10.20
N ALA A 448 -12.15 1.44 -11.20
CA ALA A 448 -13.36 1.40 -12.03
C ALA A 448 -13.53 0.06 -12.76
N TRP A 449 -12.45 -0.43 -13.39
CA TRP A 449 -12.43 -1.73 -14.06
C TRP A 449 -12.54 -2.88 -13.06
N LYS A 450 -11.59 -2.99 -12.13
CA LYS A 450 -11.44 -4.18 -11.27
C LYS A 450 -12.57 -4.37 -10.26
N LEU A 451 -13.17 -3.29 -9.75
CA LEU A 451 -14.40 -3.38 -8.94
C LEU A 451 -15.63 -3.60 -9.83
N GLY A 452 -15.61 -3.06 -11.04
CA GLY A 452 -16.67 -3.23 -12.05
C GLY A 452 -16.86 -4.70 -12.44
N LEU A 453 -15.75 -5.46 -12.58
CA LEU A 453 -15.78 -6.91 -12.77
C LEU A 453 -16.64 -7.65 -11.73
N TYR A 454 -16.78 -7.13 -10.50
CA TYR A 454 -17.56 -7.71 -9.40
C TYR A 454 -18.80 -6.85 -9.03
N GLY A 455 -19.20 -5.92 -9.89
CA GLY A 455 -20.38 -5.05 -9.73
C GLY A 455 -20.27 -4.00 -8.61
N ALA A 456 -19.13 -3.85 -7.96
CA ALA A 456 -18.97 -2.97 -6.80
C ALA A 456 -18.88 -1.49 -7.22
N ASN A 457 -19.74 -0.65 -6.64
CA ASN A 457 -19.81 0.80 -6.88
C ASN A 457 -18.69 1.55 -6.12
N PRO A 458 -17.75 2.23 -6.80
CA PRO A 458 -16.64 2.96 -6.16
C PRO A 458 -17.03 4.03 -5.15
N ARG A 459 -18.21 4.66 -5.29
CA ARG A 459 -18.74 5.66 -4.33
C ARG A 459 -19.47 5.01 -3.15
N GLY A 460 -19.75 3.72 -3.24
CA GLY A 460 -20.52 2.98 -2.25
C GLY A 460 -19.73 2.64 -0.98
N LYS A 461 -20.46 2.03 -0.04
CA LYS A 461 -19.89 1.34 1.13
C LYS A 461 -20.16 -0.14 1.01
N THR A 462 -19.27 -0.94 1.58
CA THR A 462 -19.38 -2.41 1.62
C THR A 462 -19.10 -2.91 3.04
N TYR A 463 -19.37 -4.18 3.26
CA TYR A 463 -19.15 -4.88 4.52
C TYR A 463 -18.05 -5.92 4.35
N LEU A 464 -17.00 -5.87 5.15
CA LEU A 464 -15.97 -6.91 5.22
C LEU A 464 -15.89 -7.49 6.63
N THR A 465 -15.77 -8.81 6.73
CA THR A 465 -15.50 -9.50 8.00
C THR A 465 -14.01 -9.43 8.29
N SER A 466 -13.63 -8.92 9.45
CA SER A 466 -12.23 -8.85 9.84
C SER A 466 -11.65 -10.23 10.17
N GLY A 467 -10.50 -10.57 9.60
CA GLY A 467 -9.65 -11.68 10.01
C GLY A 467 -8.90 -11.44 11.33
N GLY A 468 -8.96 -10.21 11.86
CA GLY A 468 -8.26 -9.75 13.06
C GLY A 468 -7.04 -8.87 12.75
N GLY A 469 -6.94 -7.76 13.45
CA GLY A 469 -5.82 -6.80 13.42
C GLY A 469 -5.88 -5.86 14.63
N ASN A 470 -5.03 -4.84 14.69
CA ASN A 470 -4.96 -3.93 15.84
C ASN A 470 -6.19 -3.00 15.95
N LEU A 471 -6.85 -2.66 14.84
CA LEU A 471 -8.02 -1.79 14.81
C LEU A 471 -9.36 -2.53 14.95
N PHE A 472 -9.44 -3.78 14.50
CA PHE A 472 -10.67 -4.58 14.51
C PHE A 472 -10.42 -6.03 14.92
N ARG A 473 -11.20 -6.51 15.89
CA ARG A 473 -11.18 -7.91 16.36
C ARG A 473 -11.70 -8.85 15.28
N LYS A 474 -11.13 -10.07 15.23
CA LYS A 474 -11.53 -11.15 14.31
C LYS A 474 -13.04 -11.42 14.40
N GLY A 475 -13.68 -11.66 13.26
CA GLY A 475 -15.12 -11.87 13.13
C GLY A 475 -15.96 -10.58 13.07
N ARG A 476 -15.41 -9.39 13.39
CA ARG A 476 -16.17 -8.14 13.30
C ARG A 476 -16.51 -7.81 11.84
N ASN A 477 -17.79 -7.65 11.54
CA ASN A 477 -18.24 -7.13 10.25
C ASN A 477 -18.13 -5.58 10.25
N VAL A 478 -17.31 -5.02 9.36
CA VAL A 478 -16.96 -3.59 9.33
C VAL A 478 -17.48 -2.94 8.05
N ARG A 479 -18.13 -1.78 8.19
CA ARG A 479 -18.68 -0.99 7.07
C ARG A 479 -17.64 -0.01 6.53
N LEU A 480 -16.99 -0.39 5.45
CA LEU A 480 -15.90 0.36 4.81
C LEU A 480 -16.38 1.07 3.54
N ASN A 481 -15.57 2.00 3.02
CA ASN A 481 -15.79 2.52 1.67
C ASN A 481 -15.33 1.46 0.65
N VAL A 482 -15.96 1.40 -0.53
CA VAL A 482 -15.55 0.44 -1.57
C VAL A 482 -14.13 0.72 -2.09
N ILE A 483 -13.69 1.98 -2.10
CA ILE A 483 -12.26 2.32 -2.17
C ILE A 483 -11.88 2.92 -0.82
N SER A 484 -11.03 2.24 -0.05
CA SER A 484 -10.59 2.64 1.29
C SER A 484 -9.08 2.86 1.33
N GLY A 485 -8.60 3.64 2.29
CA GLY A 485 -7.17 3.69 2.61
C GLY A 485 -6.78 2.55 3.54
N HIS A 486 -5.49 2.20 3.66
CA HIS A 486 -5.06 1.21 4.64
C HIS A 486 -5.55 1.54 6.06
N ARG A 487 -5.37 2.81 6.47
CA ARG A 487 -5.87 3.37 7.73
C ARG A 487 -7.38 3.20 8.03
N ASP A 488 -8.20 2.82 7.05
CA ASP A 488 -9.62 2.52 7.28
C ASP A 488 -9.84 1.10 7.85
N GLY A 489 -8.88 0.19 7.63
CA GLY A 489 -8.94 -1.22 8.04
C GLY A 489 -7.90 -1.62 9.10
N PHE A 490 -6.83 -0.85 9.27
CA PHE A 490 -5.76 -1.11 10.25
C PHE A 490 -5.26 0.21 10.84
N SER A 491 -4.72 0.20 12.06
CA SER A 491 -4.11 1.40 12.65
C SER A 491 -2.71 1.59 12.10
N THR A 492 -2.57 2.45 11.08
CA THR A 492 -1.34 2.77 10.34
C THR A 492 -1.48 4.16 9.71
N GLU A 493 -0.37 4.85 9.44
CA GLU A 493 -0.39 6.08 8.63
C GLU A 493 -0.49 5.80 7.12
N CYS A 494 -0.37 4.56 6.66
CA CYS A 494 -0.58 4.19 5.25
C CYS A 494 -2.03 4.56 4.78
N PRO A 495 -2.27 5.16 3.59
CA PRO A 495 -1.35 5.47 2.49
C PRO A 495 -0.72 6.87 2.55
N GLY A 496 -0.65 7.48 3.74
CA GLY A 496 -0.22 8.86 3.96
C GLY A 496 -1.34 9.88 3.71
N ARG A 497 -1.40 10.90 4.56
CA ARG A 497 -2.50 11.89 4.60
C ARG A 497 -2.84 12.53 3.24
N LEU A 498 -1.84 12.81 2.38
CA LEU A 498 -2.07 13.52 1.11
C LEU A 498 -2.60 12.62 0.00
N LEU A 499 -2.27 11.33 0.00
CA LEU A 499 -2.88 10.34 -0.89
C LEU A 499 -4.26 9.91 -0.37
N TYR A 500 -4.40 9.74 0.95
CA TYR A 500 -5.69 9.46 1.59
C TYR A 500 -6.74 10.54 1.26
N ALA A 501 -6.37 11.82 1.33
CA ALA A 501 -7.24 12.94 0.95
C ALA A 501 -7.72 12.90 -0.52
N LYS A 502 -7.00 12.21 -1.42
CA LYS A 502 -7.38 12.05 -2.83
C LYS A 502 -8.32 10.88 -3.10
N LEU A 503 -8.60 10.01 -2.11
CA LEU A 503 -9.51 8.88 -2.30
C LEU A 503 -10.95 9.33 -2.61
N VAL A 504 -11.40 10.48 -2.11
CA VAL A 504 -12.71 11.05 -2.50
C VAL A 504 -12.76 11.34 -4.01
N THR A 505 -11.70 11.94 -4.56
CA THR A 505 -11.56 12.19 -6.01
C THR A 505 -11.48 10.88 -6.80
N ALA A 506 -10.77 9.88 -6.29
CA ALA A 506 -10.66 8.56 -6.92
C ALA A 506 -12.02 7.84 -6.99
N ARG A 507 -12.79 7.82 -5.88
CA ARG A 507 -14.15 7.26 -5.82
C ARG A 507 -15.08 7.91 -6.84
N ALA A 508 -15.09 9.25 -6.91
CA ALA A 508 -15.93 9.99 -7.84
C ALA A 508 -15.55 9.72 -9.31
N SER A 509 -14.25 9.74 -9.63
CA SER A 509 -13.76 9.47 -10.98
C SER A 509 -13.97 8.02 -11.42
N ALA A 510 -13.75 7.05 -10.52
CA ALA A 510 -13.96 5.64 -10.81
C ALA A 510 -15.44 5.30 -11.05
N ALA A 511 -16.37 5.87 -10.28
CA ALA A 511 -17.80 5.72 -10.53
C ALA A 511 -18.22 6.33 -11.87
N ARG A 512 -17.73 7.54 -12.21
CA ARG A 512 -17.98 8.14 -13.53
C ARG A 512 -17.47 7.25 -14.66
N LEU A 513 -16.30 6.62 -14.51
CA LEU A 513 -15.75 5.67 -15.49
C LEU A 513 -16.63 4.41 -15.65
N GLN A 514 -17.29 3.94 -14.58
CA GLN A 514 -18.31 2.88 -14.66
C GLN A 514 -19.64 3.34 -15.28
N GLY A 515 -19.86 4.64 -15.51
CA GLY A 515 -21.17 5.19 -15.89
C GLY A 515 -22.16 5.27 -14.72
N ARG A 516 -21.70 5.68 -13.53
CA ARG A 516 -22.47 5.91 -12.30
C ARG A 516 -22.34 7.34 -11.78
#